data_AF-A0A6L9G1Z0-F1
#
_entry.id   AF-A0A6L9G1Z0-F1
#
_cell.length_a   1.000
_cell.length_b   1.000
_cell.length_c   1.000
_cell.angle_alpha   90.00
_cell.angle_beta   90.00
_cell.angle_gamma   90.00
#
_symmetry.space_group_name_H-M   'P 1'
#
loop_
_entity.id
_entity.type
_entity.pdbx_description
1 polymer ?
#
loop_
_entity_poly.entity_id
_entity_poly.type
_entity_poly.pdbx_seq_one_letter_code
_entity_poly.pdbx_strand_id
1 'polypeptide(L)'
;MPSLPNPVDRECLPCYLYRVAGTEPCAANLRALMHYRDKSAPRATALERKIKLLGGFCDCEVLLNVFRPITDEAARAVDEGLDMVCKGTRRGSIQPCEQWMMRRGVQWGGGQFRSRSA
;
A
#
# COMPACT_ATOMS: atom_id res chain seq x y z
N MET A 1 -20.60 10.88 3.42
CA MET A 1 -19.31 10.28 3.83
C MET A 1 -18.20 11.18 3.31
N PRO A 2 -17.21 11.57 4.11
CA PRO A 2 -16.10 12.39 3.62
C PRO A 2 -15.39 11.66 2.48
N SER A 3 -15.05 12.40 1.43
CA SER A 3 -14.35 11.89 0.27
C SER A 3 -12.90 11.59 0.62
N LEU A 4 -12.43 10.37 0.31
CA LEU A 4 -11.03 10.01 0.49
C LEU A 4 -10.12 10.84 -0.41
N PRO A 5 -8.93 11.25 0.06
CA PRO A 5 -7.93 11.88 -0.79
C PRO A 5 -7.63 11.01 -2.01
N ASN A 6 -7.52 11.63 -3.19
CA ASN A 6 -7.11 10.90 -4.38
C ASN A 6 -5.62 10.50 -4.28
N PRO A 7 -5.22 9.37 -4.90
CA PRO A 7 -3.81 9.06 -5.08
C PRO A 7 -3.12 10.13 -5.93
N VAL A 8 -1.89 10.50 -5.57
CA VAL A 8 -1.07 11.40 -6.40
C VAL A 8 -0.40 10.64 -7.55
N ASP A 9 0.17 11.34 -8.53
CA ASP A 9 0.78 10.66 -9.68
C ASP A 9 1.92 9.73 -9.23
N ARG A 10 1.89 8.50 -9.73
CA ARG A 10 2.85 7.42 -9.45
C ARG A 10 2.98 7.04 -7.97
N GLU A 11 2.07 7.48 -7.09
CA GLU A 11 2.07 7.07 -5.69
C GLU A 11 1.93 5.55 -5.57
N CYS A 12 2.75 4.92 -4.73
CA CYS A 12 2.61 3.49 -4.46
C CYS A 12 1.49 3.23 -3.45
N LEU A 13 0.88 2.05 -3.51
CA LEU A 13 -0.22 1.66 -2.63
C LEU A 13 0.09 1.89 -1.13
N PRO A 14 1.22 1.43 -0.55
CA PRO A 14 1.47 1.64 0.88
C PRO A 14 1.70 3.11 1.25
N CYS A 15 2.37 3.91 0.41
CA CYS A 15 2.50 5.35 0.69
C CYS A 15 1.16 6.07 0.68
N TYR A 16 0.26 5.71 -0.25
CA TYR A 16 -1.10 6.23 -0.27
C TYR A 16 -1.85 5.90 1.02
N LEU A 17 -1.83 4.63 1.44
CA LEU A 17 -2.50 4.18 2.65
C LEU A 17 -1.92 4.87 3.90
N TYR A 18 -0.60 5.00 3.98
CA TYR A 18 0.09 5.69 5.07
C TYR A 18 -0.32 7.16 5.17
N ARG A 19 -0.30 7.89 4.04
CA ARG A 19 -0.71 9.29 3.98
C ARG A 19 -2.18 9.49 4.35
N VAL A 20 -3.07 8.63 3.86
CA VAL A 20 -4.50 8.70 4.19
C VAL A 20 -4.73 8.38 5.66
N ALA A 21 -4.04 7.40 6.24
CA ALA A 21 -4.15 7.07 7.65
C ALA A 21 -3.72 8.22 8.58
N GLY A 22 -2.81 9.09 8.13
CA GLY A 22 -2.42 10.30 8.86
C GLY A 22 -3.52 11.38 8.92
N THR A 23 -4.49 11.35 8.02
CA THR A 23 -5.56 12.38 7.93
C THR A 23 -6.96 11.83 8.19
N GLU A 24 -7.17 10.54 8.01
CA GLU A 24 -8.48 9.89 8.06
C GLU A 24 -8.45 8.72 9.06
N PRO A 25 -9.42 8.62 9.98
CA PRO A 25 -9.51 7.47 10.87
C PRO A 25 -9.79 6.20 10.07
N CYS A 26 -9.31 5.06 10.57
CA CYS A 26 -9.61 3.78 9.97
C CYS A 26 -11.10 3.43 10.15
N ALA A 27 -11.78 3.13 9.05
CA ALA A 27 -13.20 2.78 9.03
C ALA A 27 -13.46 1.27 9.25
N ALA A 28 -12.49 0.53 9.80
CA ALA A 28 -12.54 -0.93 9.99
C ALA A 28 -12.90 -1.71 8.70
N ASN A 29 -12.47 -1.19 7.54
CA ASN A 29 -12.66 -1.80 6.24
C ASN A 29 -11.52 -1.39 5.30
N LEU A 30 -11.57 -1.82 4.04
CA LEU A 30 -10.56 -1.56 3.01
C LEU A 30 -10.93 -0.37 2.10
N ARG A 31 -11.65 0.65 2.61
CA ARG A 31 -12.16 1.74 1.77
C ARG A 31 -11.06 2.50 1.04
N ALA A 32 -9.93 2.79 1.70
CA ALA A 32 -8.84 3.54 1.09
C ALA A 32 -8.11 2.68 0.06
N LEU A 33 -7.86 1.41 0.39
CA LEU A 33 -7.26 0.47 -0.54
C LEU A 33 -8.08 0.29 -1.82
N MET A 34 -9.40 0.18 -1.68
CA MET A 34 -10.30 0.04 -2.84
C MET A 34 -10.40 1.33 -3.65
N HIS A 35 -10.41 2.49 -2.98
CA HIS A 35 -10.32 3.79 -3.65
C HIS A 35 -9.03 3.93 -4.46
N TYR A 36 -7.87 3.54 -3.90
CA TYR A 36 -6.62 3.51 -4.65
C TYR A 36 -6.70 2.59 -5.85
N ARG A 37 -7.21 1.37 -5.68
CA ARG A 37 -7.37 0.42 -6.79
C ARG A 37 -8.19 1.04 -7.92
N ASP A 38 -9.34 1.62 -7.60
CA ASP A 38 -10.26 2.14 -8.61
C ASP A 38 -9.67 3.35 -9.37
N LYS A 39 -8.85 4.16 -8.70
CA LYS A 39 -8.20 5.34 -9.30
C LYS A 39 -6.88 5.03 -10.02
N SER A 40 -6.04 4.19 -9.43
CA SER A 40 -4.65 3.99 -9.84
C SER A 40 -4.40 2.67 -10.56
N ALA A 41 -5.15 1.62 -10.23
CA ALA A 41 -4.89 0.25 -10.67
C ALA A 41 -6.18 -0.58 -10.86
N PRO A 42 -7.13 -0.13 -11.72
CA PRO A 42 -8.47 -0.74 -11.81
C PRO A 42 -8.45 -2.20 -12.27
N ARG A 43 -7.37 -2.63 -12.94
CA ARG A 43 -7.18 -4.03 -13.37
C ARG A 43 -6.69 -4.97 -12.26
N ALA A 44 -6.37 -4.46 -11.07
CA ALA A 44 -5.98 -5.27 -9.91
C ALA A 44 -7.22 -5.87 -9.20
N THR A 45 -8.05 -6.59 -9.96
CA THR A 45 -9.36 -7.11 -9.51
C THR A 45 -9.26 -8.10 -8.35
N ALA A 46 -8.14 -8.81 -8.21
CA ALA A 46 -7.89 -9.75 -7.12
C ALA A 46 -7.26 -9.11 -5.87
N LEU A 47 -7.07 -7.78 -5.84
CA LEU A 47 -6.34 -7.08 -4.77
C LEU A 47 -6.94 -7.39 -3.40
N GLU A 48 -8.23 -7.08 -3.19
CA GLU A 48 -8.90 -7.24 -1.90
C GLU A 48 -8.77 -8.66 -1.34
N ARG A 49 -9.07 -9.67 -2.17
CA ARG A 49 -8.98 -11.09 -1.79
C ARG A 49 -7.56 -11.45 -1.33
N LYS A 50 -6.54 -10.98 -2.04
CA LYS A 50 -5.14 -11.32 -1.74
C LYS A 50 -4.60 -10.58 -0.53
N ILE A 51 -5.05 -9.34 -0.31
CA ILE A 51 -4.74 -8.58 0.90
C ILE A 51 -5.32 -9.26 2.15
N LYS A 52 -6.56 -9.74 2.07
CA LYS A 52 -7.19 -10.53 3.15
C LYS A 52 -6.42 -11.81 3.47
N LEU A 53 -5.91 -12.51 2.45
CA LEU A 53 -5.05 -13.70 2.65
C LEU A 53 -3.72 -13.37 3.37
N LEU A 54 -3.26 -12.12 3.28
CA LEU A 54 -2.06 -11.65 3.99
C LEU A 54 -2.38 -11.03 5.36
N GLY A 55 -3.66 -11.07 5.78
CA GLY A 55 -4.13 -10.56 7.08
C GLY A 55 -4.57 -9.10 7.09
N GLY A 56 -4.84 -8.49 5.93
CA GLY A 56 -5.40 -7.14 5.85
C GLY A 56 -6.93 -7.15 5.71
N PHE A 57 -7.67 -6.88 6.79
CA PHE A 57 -9.13 -6.73 6.76
C PHE A 57 -9.58 -5.27 6.94
N CYS A 58 -8.73 -4.41 7.52
CA CYS A 58 -8.82 -2.94 7.45
C CYS A 58 -7.59 -2.32 6.77
N ASP A 59 -7.71 -1.08 6.29
CA ASP A 59 -6.58 -0.30 5.75
C ASP A 59 -5.38 -0.23 6.73
N CYS A 60 -5.66 -0.18 8.04
CA CYS A 60 -4.65 -0.24 9.11
C CYS A 60 -3.86 -1.54 9.11
N GLU A 61 -4.54 -2.67 9.07
CA GLU A 61 -3.95 -4.00 9.05
C GLU A 61 -3.19 -4.25 7.76
N VAL A 62 -3.55 -3.58 6.65
CA VAL A 62 -2.72 -3.64 5.43
C VAL A 62 -1.32 -3.10 5.71
N LEU A 63 -1.22 -1.94 6.36
CA LEU A 63 0.08 -1.36 6.73
C LEU A 63 0.82 -2.18 7.79
N LEU A 64 0.11 -2.85 8.70
CA LEU A 64 0.72 -3.65 9.76
C LEU A 64 1.15 -5.06 9.31
N ASN A 65 0.34 -5.71 8.45
CA ASN A 65 0.48 -7.15 8.15
C ASN A 65 1.00 -7.41 6.73
N VAL A 66 0.75 -6.50 5.78
CA VAL A 66 1.04 -6.72 4.36
C VAL A 66 2.31 -6.00 3.91
N PHE A 67 2.56 -4.80 4.42
CA PHE A 67 3.74 -4.00 4.07
C PHE A 67 4.66 -3.84 5.26
N ARG A 68 5.96 -3.86 5.00
CA ARG A 68 7.00 -3.59 6.00
C ARG A 68 7.92 -2.49 5.48
N PRO A 69 8.23 -1.45 6.26
CA PRO A 69 9.27 -0.49 5.88
C PRO A 69 10.63 -1.21 5.79
N ILE A 70 11.42 -0.89 4.77
CA ILE A 70 12.74 -1.53 4.53
C ILE A 70 13.90 -0.55 4.41
N THR A 71 13.63 0.75 4.49
CA THR A 71 14.65 1.79 4.57
C THR A 71 14.58 2.45 5.94
N ASP A 72 15.70 3.05 6.37
CA ASP A 72 15.74 3.80 7.63
C ASP A 72 14.81 5.03 7.57
N GLU A 73 14.71 5.67 6.40
CA GLU A 73 13.76 6.78 6.16
C GLU A 73 12.32 6.35 6.44
N ALA A 74 11.92 5.19 5.91
CA ALA A 74 10.55 4.69 6.06
C ALA A 74 10.27 4.19 7.47
N ALA A 75 11.23 3.49 8.09
CA ALA A 75 11.11 3.00 9.46
C ALA A 75 10.92 4.17 10.44
N ARG A 76 11.78 5.18 10.36
CA ARG A 76 11.66 6.39 11.19
C ARG A 76 10.37 7.14 10.96
N ALA A 77 9.94 7.29 9.70
CA ALA A 77 8.68 7.96 9.41
C ALA A 77 7.50 7.25 10.08
N VAL A 78 7.43 5.91 9.99
CA VAL A 78 6.37 5.14 10.64
C VAL A 78 6.44 5.23 12.17
N ASP A 79 7.63 5.11 12.76
CA ASP A 79 7.80 5.12 14.22
C ASP A 79 7.51 6.50 14.84
N GLU A 80 7.93 7.58 14.17
CA GLU A 80 7.79 8.96 14.64
C GLU A 80 6.51 9.65 14.11
N GLY A 81 5.76 9.00 13.23
CA GLY A 81 4.55 9.57 12.60
C GLY A 81 4.84 10.72 11.64
N LEU A 82 5.99 10.69 10.95
CA LEU A 82 6.43 11.75 10.04
C LEU A 82 5.95 11.50 8.61
N ASP A 83 5.96 12.55 7.79
CA ASP A 83 5.70 12.42 6.36
C ASP A 83 6.78 11.57 5.67
N MET A 84 6.34 10.64 4.81
CA MET A 84 7.22 9.76 4.06
C MET A 84 7.23 10.12 2.57
N VAL A 85 8.41 10.33 2.00
CA VAL A 85 8.54 10.59 0.56
C VAL A 85 8.43 9.27 -0.22
N CYS A 86 7.37 9.15 -1.01
CA CYS A 86 7.15 8.03 -1.92
C CYS A 86 8.17 8.05 -3.06
N LYS A 87 8.89 6.94 -3.28
CA LYS A 87 9.82 6.79 -4.43
C LYS A 87 9.12 6.41 -5.74
N GLY A 88 7.80 6.20 -5.68
CA GLY A 88 6.93 6.05 -6.84
C GLY A 88 6.90 4.64 -7.43
N THR A 89 5.91 4.39 -8.28
CA THR A 89 5.74 3.15 -9.04
C THR A 89 5.21 3.43 -10.45
N ARG A 90 5.18 2.39 -11.30
CA ARG A 90 4.53 2.47 -12.61
C ARG A 90 3.01 2.66 -12.43
N ARG A 91 2.39 3.46 -13.31
CA ARG A 91 0.92 3.58 -13.39
C ARG A 91 0.24 2.21 -13.54
N GLY A 92 -0.89 2.01 -12.87
CA GLY A 92 -1.57 0.71 -12.87
C GLY A 92 -1.02 -0.31 -11.87
N SER A 93 -0.01 0.06 -11.06
CA SER A 93 0.63 -0.84 -10.11
C SER A 93 -0.05 -0.82 -8.74
N ILE A 94 -0.01 -1.97 -8.06
CA ILE A 94 -0.32 -2.11 -6.63
C ILE A 94 0.95 -2.44 -5.81
N GLN A 95 2.11 -2.38 -6.45
CA GLN A 95 3.38 -2.70 -5.83
C GLN A 95 3.83 -1.61 -4.86
N PRO A 96 4.63 -1.97 -3.85
CA PRO A 96 5.34 -0.97 -3.07
C PRO A 96 6.39 -0.25 -3.91
N CYS A 97 6.73 0.99 -3.54
CA CYS A 97 8.00 1.59 -3.93
C CYS A 97 9.13 1.09 -3.02
N GLU A 98 10.36 1.58 -3.23
CA GLU A 98 11.57 1.14 -2.52
C GLU A 98 11.55 1.34 -0.99
N GLN A 99 10.63 2.17 -0.46
CA GLN A 99 10.44 2.33 0.99
C GLN A 99 9.87 1.08 1.67
N TRP A 100 9.16 0.22 0.93
CA TRP A 100 8.37 -0.87 1.49
C TRP A 100 8.67 -2.21 0.84
N MET A 101 8.57 -3.27 1.63
CA MET A 101 8.50 -4.65 1.15
C MET A 101 7.10 -5.19 1.36
N MET A 102 6.53 -5.80 0.31
CA MET A 102 5.27 -6.54 0.42
C MET A 102 5.55 -7.95 0.95
N ARG A 103 4.79 -8.36 1.97
CA ARG A 103 4.86 -9.70 2.56
C ARG A 103 4.58 -10.76 1.51
N ARG A 104 5.39 -11.81 1.53
CA ARG A 104 5.27 -12.98 0.65
C ARG A 104 4.19 -13.93 1.17
N GLY A 105 3.77 -14.88 0.34
CA GLY A 105 2.79 -15.92 0.71
C GLY A 105 1.55 -15.97 -0.18
N VAL A 106 1.41 -15.02 -1.11
CA VAL A 106 0.33 -15.03 -2.11
C VAL A 106 0.91 -14.82 -3.51
N GLN A 107 0.51 -15.67 -4.45
CA GLN A 107 0.87 -15.51 -5.86
C GLN A 107 0.05 -14.37 -6.48
N TRP A 108 0.74 -13.33 -6.91
CA TRP A 108 0.17 -12.27 -7.75
C TRP A 108 0.22 -12.71 -9.21
N GLY A 109 -0.82 -12.44 -10.00
CA GLY A 109 -0.89 -12.98 -11.37
C GLY A 109 0.29 -12.49 -12.22
N GLY A 110 0.93 -13.40 -12.97
CA GLY A 110 1.83 -13.08 -14.09
C GLY A 110 3.28 -12.70 -13.78
N GLY A 111 3.76 -12.79 -12.54
CA GLY A 111 5.18 -12.55 -12.27
C GLY A 111 5.59 -12.95 -10.85
N GLN A 112 6.53 -13.88 -10.75
CA GLN A 112 7.27 -14.06 -9.50
C GLN A 112 7.98 -12.73 -9.18
N PHE A 113 7.69 -12.16 -8.00
CA PHE A 113 8.45 -11.05 -7.46
C PHE A 113 9.83 -11.53 -7.08
N ARG A 114 10.76 -11.50 -8.05
CA ARG A 114 12.18 -11.56 -7.77
C ARG A 114 12.57 -10.15 -7.34
N SER A 115 12.91 -9.97 -6.07
CA SER A 115 13.68 -8.80 -5.65
C SER A 115 14.89 -8.73 -6.57
N ARG A 116 15.13 -7.56 -7.20
CA ARG A 116 16.47 -7.29 -7.73
C ARG A 116 17.38 -7.33 -6.51
N SER A 117 18.24 -8.35 -6.45
CA SER A 117 19.34 -8.39 -5.51
C SER A 117 20.15 -7.11 -5.69
N ALA A 118 20.56 -6.54 -4.55
CA ALA A 118 21.44 -5.39 -4.44
C ALA A 118 22.71 -5.54 -5.30
#